data_AF-A0A7C1PH49-F1
#
_entry.id   AF-A0A7C1PH49-F1
#
_cell.length_a   1.000
_cell.length_b   1.000
_cell.length_c   1.000
_cell.angle_alpha   90.00
_cell.angle_beta   90.00
_cell.angle_gamma   90.00
#
_symmetry.space_group_name_H-M   'P 1'
#
loop_
_entity.id
_entity.type
_entity.pdbx_description
1 polymer ?
#
loop_
_entity_poly.entity_id
_entity_poly.type
_entity_poly.pdbx_seq_one_letter_code
_entity_poly.pdbx_strand_id
1 'polypeptide(L)'
;MSTTTTPPTTEPAPEAAVRLVQGVEIEDTFAEAFGMTAARLIITAQSPTWAMIAAQAATGYATSVIGCDAEAGLERELSPQETPDGRPGVSLLVFAFSRDALQKAVGNRVAQCV
;
A
#
# COMPACT_ATOMS: atom_id res chain seq x y z
N MET A 1 -6.74 52.55 38.71
CA MET A 1 -7.81 52.30 37.71
C MET A 1 -7.40 51.07 36.93
N SER A 2 -7.89 49.89 37.33
CA SER A 2 -7.53 48.61 36.72
C SER A 2 -8.62 48.26 35.71
N THR A 3 -8.32 48.33 34.42
CA THR A 3 -9.24 47.95 33.35
C THR A 3 -9.12 46.46 33.12
N THR A 4 -10.04 45.69 33.70
CA THR A 4 -10.20 44.26 33.40
C THR A 4 -10.87 44.14 32.03
N THR A 5 -10.09 43.84 31.00
CA THR A 5 -10.61 43.46 29.67
C THR A 5 -10.98 41.98 29.72
N THR A 6 -12.27 41.66 29.64
CA THR A 6 -12.78 40.30 29.46
C THR A 6 -12.34 39.78 28.07
N PRO A 7 -11.73 38.59 27.96
CA PRO A 7 -11.36 38.03 26.67
C PRO A 7 -12.60 37.64 25.86
N PRO A 8 -12.56 37.75 24.51
CA PRO A 8 -13.68 37.39 23.66
C PRO A 8 -13.97 35.88 23.76
N THR A 9 -15.24 35.54 23.96
CA THR A 9 -15.72 34.17 23.88
C THR A 9 -15.67 33.72 22.42
N THR A 10 -14.79 32.78 22.09
CA THR A 10 -14.76 32.13 20.79
C THR A 10 -16.08 31.37 20.61
N GLU A 11 -16.92 31.80 19.66
CA GLU A 11 -18.07 31.00 19.25
C GLU A 11 -17.57 29.63 18.75
N PRO A 12 -18.24 28.52 19.14
CA PRO A 12 -17.89 27.21 18.62
C PRO A 12 -18.05 27.22 17.10
N ALA A 13 -17.05 26.68 16.41
CA ALA A 13 -17.14 26.48 14.97
C ALA A 13 -18.43 25.69 14.64
N PRO A 14 -19.11 26.02 13.53
CA PRO A 14 -20.34 25.33 13.13
C PRO A 14 -20.09 23.83 13.07
N GLU A 15 -20.97 23.05 13.72
CA GLU A 15 -20.91 21.60 13.76
C GLU A 15 -20.92 21.07 12.32
N ALA A 16 -19.80 20.47 11.90
CA ALA A 16 -19.64 19.95 10.54
C ALA A 16 -20.75 18.93 10.28
N ALA A 17 -21.40 19.02 9.12
CA ALA A 17 -22.47 18.09 8.76
C ALA A 17 -21.93 16.66 8.75
N VAL A 18 -22.47 15.81 9.62
CA VAL A 18 -22.06 14.42 9.78
C VAL A 18 -22.21 13.68 8.45
N ARG A 19 -21.10 13.21 7.89
CA ARG A 19 -21.12 12.41 6.67
C ARG A 19 -21.40 10.95 7.02
N LEU A 20 -22.50 10.41 6.50
CA LEU A 20 -22.86 9.01 6.67
C LEU A 20 -22.66 8.23 5.37
N VAL A 21 -21.99 7.09 5.45
CA VAL A 21 -21.93 6.08 4.37
C VAL A 21 -22.56 4.80 4.89
N GLN A 22 -23.68 4.40 4.28
CA GLN A 22 -24.47 3.23 4.73
C GLN A 22 -24.84 3.27 6.22
N GLY A 23 -25.04 4.48 6.77
CA GLY A 23 -25.38 4.68 8.19
C GLY A 23 -24.17 4.68 9.15
N VAL A 24 -22.95 4.55 8.64
CA VAL A 24 -21.70 4.68 9.42
C VAL A 24 -21.14 6.09 9.26
N GLU A 25 -20.77 6.71 10.37
CA GLU A 25 -20.11 8.02 10.40
C GLU A 25 -18.72 7.97 9.77
N ILE A 26 -18.45 8.95 8.91
CA ILE A 26 -17.14 9.21 8.33
C ILE A 26 -16.60 10.47 9.00
N GLU A 27 -15.54 10.29 9.78
CA GLU A 27 -14.82 11.38 10.41
C GLU A 27 -14.29 12.36 9.34
N ASP A 28 -14.54 13.66 9.54
CA ASP A 28 -14.02 14.72 8.68
C ASP A 28 -12.54 14.98 8.99
N THR A 29 -11.71 14.04 8.52
CA THR A 29 -10.27 14.02 8.70
C THR A 29 -9.60 13.51 7.43
N PHE A 30 -8.28 13.38 7.43
CA PHE A 30 -7.50 12.94 6.28
C PHE A 30 -6.50 11.85 6.63
N ALA A 31 -6.11 11.07 5.61
CA ALA A 31 -4.98 10.15 5.69
C ALA A 31 -3.75 10.80 5.06
N GLU A 32 -2.65 10.89 5.82
CA GLU A 32 -1.36 11.37 5.30
C GLU A 32 -0.55 10.21 4.74
N ALA A 33 -0.13 10.30 3.49
CA ALA A 33 0.69 9.30 2.81
C ALA A 33 2.13 9.82 2.58
N PHE A 34 3.06 8.89 2.41
CA PHE A 34 4.48 9.20 2.24
C PHE A 34 4.99 8.81 0.85
N GLY A 35 5.97 9.54 0.35
CA GLY A 35 6.64 9.22 -0.90
C GLY A 35 7.41 7.90 -0.80
N MET A 36 7.14 6.99 -1.73
CA MET A 36 7.77 5.66 -1.80
C MET A 36 8.27 5.38 -3.22
N THR A 37 9.32 4.57 -3.35
CA THR A 37 9.70 3.99 -4.65
C THR A 37 8.97 2.66 -4.81
N ALA A 38 8.37 2.43 -5.98
CA ALA A 38 7.60 1.23 -6.26
C ALA A 38 8.11 0.47 -7.49
N ALA A 39 7.98 -0.86 -7.46
CA ALA A 39 8.12 -1.73 -8.62
C ALA A 39 6.87 -2.61 -8.72
N ARG A 40 6.43 -2.84 -9.96
CA ARG A 40 5.37 -3.79 -10.26
C ARG A 40 5.98 -4.97 -11.00
N LEU A 41 5.75 -6.18 -10.48
CA LEU A 41 6.27 -7.42 -11.05
C LEU A 41 5.12 -8.26 -11.58
N ILE A 42 5.37 -9.02 -12.65
CA ILE A 42 4.45 -10.05 -13.14
C ILE A 42 5.18 -11.38 -13.04
N ILE A 43 4.66 -12.30 -12.22
CA ILE A 43 5.14 -13.68 -12.14
C ILE A 43 4.20 -14.55 -12.95
N THR A 44 4.73 -15.28 -13.92
CA THR A 44 3.97 -16.26 -14.72
C THR A 44 4.47 -17.68 -14.45
N ALA A 45 3.56 -18.64 -14.43
CA ALA A 45 3.88 -20.05 -14.16
C ALA A 45 3.07 -21.00 -15.04
N GLN A 46 3.35 -22.30 -14.98
CA GLN A 46 2.59 -23.29 -15.76
C GLN A 46 1.11 -23.36 -15.36
N SER A 47 0.77 -23.06 -14.10
CA SER A 47 -0.60 -23.04 -13.59
C SER A 47 -0.83 -21.85 -12.65
N PRO A 48 -2.10 -21.42 -12.43
CA PRO A 48 -2.42 -20.37 -11.47
C PRO A 48 -1.90 -20.68 -10.06
N THR A 49 -2.00 -21.94 -9.64
CA THR A 49 -1.50 -22.40 -8.33
C THR A 49 -0.01 -22.15 -8.16
N TRP A 50 0.81 -22.47 -9.17
CA TRP A 50 2.25 -22.24 -9.08
C TRP A 50 2.62 -20.75 -9.10
N ALA A 51 1.90 -19.95 -9.89
CA ALA A 51 2.09 -18.50 -9.90
C ALA A 51 1.76 -17.90 -8.52
N MET A 52 0.67 -18.35 -7.89
CA MET A 52 0.27 -17.92 -6.56
C MET A 52 1.27 -18.33 -5.47
N ILE A 53 1.82 -19.55 -5.52
CA ILE A 53 2.84 -20.00 -4.55
C ILE A 53 4.08 -19.11 -4.61
N ALA A 54 4.61 -18.88 -5.82
CA ALA A 54 5.78 -18.02 -6.00
C ALA A 54 5.49 -16.57 -5.58
N ALA A 55 4.30 -16.06 -5.92
CA ALA A 55 3.84 -14.74 -5.52
C ALA A 55 3.78 -14.58 -3.99
N GLN A 56 3.15 -15.53 -3.29
CA GLN A 56 3.04 -15.52 -1.83
C GLN A 56 4.42 -15.62 -1.15
N ALA A 57 5.32 -16.47 -1.66
CA ALA A 57 6.68 -16.58 -1.17
C ALA A 57 7.45 -15.25 -1.35
N ALA A 58 7.36 -14.64 -2.55
CA ALA A 58 8.02 -13.38 -2.86
C ALA A 58 7.48 -12.17 -2.08
N THR A 59 6.22 -12.20 -1.63
CA THR A 59 5.59 -11.13 -0.83
C THR A 59 5.55 -11.43 0.68
N GLY A 60 6.09 -12.57 1.14
CA GLY A 60 6.22 -12.87 2.56
C GLY A 60 7.19 -11.92 3.27
N TYR A 61 7.04 -11.75 4.59
CA TYR A 61 7.90 -10.86 5.41
C TYR A 61 8.05 -9.46 4.78
N ALA A 62 6.92 -8.81 4.48
CA ALA A 62 6.92 -7.55 3.73
C ALA A 62 5.78 -6.61 4.15
N THR A 63 5.48 -6.53 5.44
CA THR A 63 4.32 -5.77 5.94
C THR A 63 4.61 -4.30 6.17
N SER A 64 5.82 -3.94 6.60
CA SER A 64 6.22 -2.56 6.80
C SER A 64 7.71 -2.36 6.62
N VAL A 65 8.11 -1.31 5.90
CA VAL A 65 9.51 -0.94 5.71
C VAL A 65 10.20 -0.45 6.99
N ILE A 66 9.46 -0.32 8.11
CA ILE A 66 10.02 -0.05 9.44
C ILE A 66 10.81 -1.26 9.95
N GLY A 67 10.37 -2.49 9.63
CA GLY A 67 10.98 -3.73 10.11
C GLY A 67 11.34 -4.74 9.02
N CYS A 68 10.79 -4.60 7.81
CA CYS A 68 11.06 -5.43 6.65
C CYS A 68 11.96 -4.70 5.65
N ASP A 69 12.57 -5.44 4.72
CA ASP A 69 13.38 -4.88 3.64
C ASP A 69 12.53 -4.21 2.53
N ALA A 70 11.24 -4.54 2.46
CA ALA A 70 10.25 -3.93 1.57
C ALA A 70 8.84 -4.05 2.17
N GLU A 71 7.91 -3.24 1.64
CA GLU A 71 6.47 -3.51 1.70
C GLU A 71 6.05 -4.19 0.41
N ALA A 72 5.41 -5.35 0.46
CA ALA A 72 5.03 -6.08 -0.75
C ALA A 72 3.70 -6.79 -0.60
N GLY A 73 2.96 -6.88 -1.70
CA GLY A 73 1.65 -7.53 -1.71
C GLY A 73 1.23 -8.01 -3.08
N LEU A 74 0.28 -8.94 -3.08
CA LEU A 74 -0.44 -9.36 -4.28
C LEU A 74 -1.34 -8.22 -4.73
N GLU A 75 -1.20 -7.77 -5.97
CA GLU A 75 -2.11 -6.79 -6.56
C GLU A 75 -3.35 -7.50 -7.10
N ARG A 76 -3.14 -8.47 -8.00
CA ARG A 76 -4.20 -9.29 -8.61
C ARG A 76 -3.66 -10.47 -9.40
N GLU A 77 -4.50 -11.47 -9.63
CA GLU A 77 -4.28 -12.50 -10.63
C GLU A 77 -4.42 -11.95 -12.06
N LEU A 78 -3.73 -12.59 -13.01
CA LEU A 78 -3.70 -12.25 -14.43
C LEU A 78 -4.08 -13.49 -15.26
N SER A 79 -5.00 -13.29 -16.20
CA SER A 79 -5.31 -14.30 -17.21
C SER A 79 -4.14 -14.45 -18.21
N PRO A 80 -4.03 -15.61 -18.89
CA PRO A 80 -3.06 -15.82 -19.98
C PRO A 80 -3.05 -14.73 -21.06
N GLN A 81 -4.18 -14.06 -21.30
CA GLN A 81 -4.29 -13.02 -22.33
C GLN A 81 -3.66 -11.69 -21.91
N GLU A 82 -3.42 -11.50 -20.62
CA GLU A 82 -2.84 -10.29 -20.04
C GLU A 82 -1.33 -10.41 -19.81
N THR A 83 -0.75 -11.60 -20.01
CA THR A 83 0.67 -11.87 -19.71
C THR A 83 1.51 -11.94 -20.98
N PRO A 84 2.79 -11.51 -20.93
CA PRO A 84 3.64 -11.47 -22.12
C PRO A 84 3.94 -12.83 -22.75
N ASP A 85 3.87 -13.92 -21.98
CA ASP A 85 4.21 -15.27 -22.40
C ASP A 85 2.99 -16.21 -22.57
N GLY A 86 1.78 -15.68 -22.43
CA GLY A 86 0.55 -16.45 -22.60
C GLY A 86 0.28 -17.47 -21.48
N ARG A 87 0.94 -17.35 -20.33
CA ARG A 87 0.74 -18.23 -19.16
C ARG A 87 -0.05 -17.50 -18.06
N PRO A 88 -0.78 -18.21 -17.18
CA PRO A 88 -1.40 -17.56 -16.02
C PRO A 88 -0.33 -16.90 -15.14
N GLY A 89 -0.69 -15.78 -14.51
CA GLY A 89 0.25 -15.04 -13.68
C GLY A 89 -0.39 -14.28 -12.53
N VAL A 90 0.45 -13.65 -11.73
CA VAL A 90 0.07 -12.78 -10.62
C VAL A 90 0.89 -11.50 -10.69
N SER A 91 0.20 -10.36 -10.56
CA SER A 91 0.85 -9.06 -10.42
C SER A 91 1.15 -8.77 -8.96
N LEU A 92 2.34 -8.26 -8.69
CA LEU A 92 2.80 -7.87 -7.36
C LEU A 92 3.16 -6.39 -7.34
N LEU A 93 2.95 -5.75 -6.19
CA LEU A 93 3.51 -4.44 -5.88
C LEU A 93 4.56 -4.59 -4.78
N VAL A 94 5.71 -3.94 -4.97
CA VAL A 94 6.81 -3.90 -4.00
C VAL A 94 7.24 -2.44 -3.83
N PHE A 95 7.36 -2.00 -2.58
CA PHE A 95 7.66 -0.63 -2.18
C PHE A 95 8.87 -0.58 -1.24
N ALA A 96 9.69 0.46 -1.40
CA ALA A 96 10.76 0.80 -0.45
C ALA A 96 11.02 2.32 -0.44
N PHE A 97 11.70 2.82 0.59
CA PHE A 97 12.01 4.25 0.73
C PHE A 97 12.93 4.82 -0.37
N SER A 98 13.75 3.97 -1.01
CA SER A 98 14.68 4.40 -2.06
C SER A 98 14.76 3.41 -3.20
N ARG A 99 15.23 3.88 -4.36
CA ARG A 99 15.50 3.04 -5.53
C ARG A 99 16.51 1.93 -5.23
N ASP A 100 17.57 2.22 -4.50
CA ASP A 100 18.62 1.23 -4.19
C ASP A 100 18.10 0.14 -3.25
N ALA A 101 17.32 0.52 -2.23
CA ALA A 101 16.67 -0.43 -1.33
C ALA A 101 15.68 -1.32 -2.09
N LEU A 102 14.85 -0.70 -2.94
CA LEU A 102 13.89 -1.43 -3.77
C LEU A 102 14.59 -2.40 -4.72
N GLN A 103 15.65 -1.96 -5.41
CA GLN A 103 16.41 -2.80 -6.33
C GLN A 103 16.98 -4.03 -5.62
N LYS A 104 17.55 -3.85 -4.42
CA LYS A 104 18.08 -4.95 -3.62
C LYS A 104 16.98 -5.91 -3.17
N ALA A 105 15.86 -5.39 -2.65
CA ALA A 105 14.74 -6.20 -2.19
C ALA A 105 14.12 -7.01 -3.33
N VAL A 106 13.83 -6.37 -4.47
CA VAL A 106 13.28 -7.02 -5.67
C VAL A 106 14.23 -8.10 -6.18
N GLY A 107 15.53 -7.80 -6.31
CA GLY A 107 16.52 -8.77 -6.77
C GLY A 107 16.60 -10.01 -5.88
N ASN A 108 16.65 -9.82 -4.56
CA ASN A 108 16.71 -10.92 -3.60
C ASN A 108 15.42 -11.77 -3.61
N ARG A 109 14.25 -11.12 -3.62
CA ARG A 109 12.95 -11.81 -3.61
C ARG A 109 12.73 -12.61 -4.88
N VAL A 110 13.07 -12.06 -6.05
CA VAL A 110 13.02 -12.83 -7.29
C VAL A 110 14.00 -14.00 -7.25
N ALA A 111 15.26 -13.77 -6.89
CA ALA A 111 16.29 -14.81 -6.94
C ALA A 111 16.08 -15.97 -5.94
N GLN A 112 15.35 -15.75 -4.84
CA GLN A 112 15.19 -16.73 -3.76
C GLN A 112 13.76 -17.29 -3.64
N CYS A 113 12.78 -16.68 -4.31
CA CYS A 113 11.37 -17.05 -4.13
C CYS A 113 10.61 -17.32 -5.44
N VAL A 114 11.20 -17.03 -6.61
CA VAL A 114 10.57 -17.15 -7.93
C VAL A 114 11.41 -18.02 -8.85
#